data_AF-A0A2C5YY63-F1
#
_entry.id   AF-A0A2C5YY63-F1
#
_cell.length_a   1.000
_cell.length_b   1.000
_cell.length_c   1.000
_cell.angle_alpha   90.00
_cell.angle_beta   90.00
_cell.angle_gamma   90.00
#
_symmetry.space_group_name_H-M   'P 1'
#
loop_
_entity.id
_entity.type
_entity.pdbx_description
1 polymer ?
#
loop_
_entity_poly.entity_id
_entity_poly.type
_entity_poly.pdbx_seq_one_letter_code
_entity_poly.pdbx_strand_id
1 'polypeptide(L)'
;MTRCARTGIAPFFPIVTPQSTLATLAHGLVFLFRLPLFLTYALSYFLLFHYLPLPVVARKIALWGLMAIPGIWWIDLQLDGVKRGTLSEQPPQRVPHAGSVIASNFTSPIDAIYLAAVFDPVFTVSYPNTRRLQRIGLLGAVLKALGPVCTSPPKGARLVDIQDLIKEHPNRVIAIFPECGTTNGKAILSLSPALAQCPSWVHIFPLSLRYTPSDVTTPVPGKWLTFFWNLLSRPTTCIRVRIAQGHQTDIDNPKHDAQPLRQRNTQVAATLPHEQQFLDRIAEALARLGRVKRVGLTMYNKAEFVAALKQQK
;
A
#
# COMPACT_ATOMS: atom_id res chain seq x y z
N MET A 1 -13.27 18.76 8.46
CA MET A 1 -13.82 17.42 8.17
C MET A 1 -12.76 16.32 8.39
N THR A 2 -12.46 15.93 9.63
CA THR A 2 -11.35 14.98 9.93
C THR A 2 -11.83 13.57 10.29
N ARG A 3 -13.14 13.44 10.54
CA ARG A 3 -13.88 12.19 10.75
C ARG A 3 -14.91 12.05 9.64
N CYS A 4 -15.15 10.83 9.19
CA CYS A 4 -16.29 10.58 8.30
C CYS A 4 -17.59 10.84 9.08
N ALA A 5 -18.38 11.82 8.64
CA ALA A 5 -19.60 12.25 9.35
C ALA A 5 -20.58 11.09 9.61
N ARG A 6 -20.65 10.12 8.68
CA ARG A 6 -21.55 8.96 8.79
C ARG A 6 -21.03 7.85 9.70
N THR A 7 -19.72 7.69 9.86
CA THR A 7 -19.15 6.53 10.58
C THR A 7 -18.35 6.89 11.83
N GLY A 8 -18.03 8.17 12.04
CA GLY A 8 -17.18 8.65 13.13
C GLY A 8 -15.71 8.23 13.02
N ILE A 9 -15.32 7.46 11.99
CA ILE A 9 -13.96 6.92 11.84
C ILE A 9 -13.01 8.02 11.39
N ALA A 10 -11.82 8.04 12.00
CA ALA A 10 -10.76 9.00 11.73
C ALA A 10 -9.52 8.28 11.16
N PRO A 11 -9.40 8.12 9.82
CA PRO A 11 -8.32 7.33 9.20
C PRO A 11 -6.96 8.02 9.20
N PHE A 12 -6.91 9.32 9.52
CA PHE A 12 -5.69 10.12 9.49
C PHE A 12 -5.05 10.31 10.87
N PHE A 13 -5.74 9.92 11.95
CA PHE A 13 -5.18 10.03 13.29
C PHE A 13 -4.21 8.88 13.57
N PRO A 14 -3.04 9.17 14.17
CA PRO A 14 -2.11 8.13 14.59
C PRO A 14 -2.76 7.26 15.66
N ILE A 15 -2.45 5.96 15.61
CA ILE A 15 -2.86 5.01 16.62
C ILE A 15 -1.77 4.96 17.67
N VAL A 16 -2.13 5.19 18.92
CA VAL A 16 -1.22 5.06 20.05
C VAL A 16 -1.63 3.80 20.80
N THR A 17 -0.69 2.91 21.04
CA THR A 17 -0.88 1.76 21.93
C THR A 17 -0.33 2.12 23.31
N PRO A 18 -1.12 2.00 24.39
CA PRO A 18 -0.69 2.36 25.73
C PRO A 18 0.49 1.51 26.17
N GLN A 19 1.42 2.10 26.92
CA GLN A 19 2.62 1.45 27.44
C GLN A 19 2.76 1.72 28.92
N SER A 20 3.18 0.71 29.68
CA SER A 20 3.60 0.88 31.07
C SER A 20 4.94 1.61 31.14
N THR A 21 5.19 2.32 32.24
CA THR A 21 6.44 3.06 32.46
C THR A 21 7.67 2.15 32.40
N LEU A 22 7.61 0.99 33.06
CA LEU A 22 8.67 -0.03 33.02
C LEU A 22 8.91 -0.57 31.61
N ALA A 23 7.83 -0.79 30.85
CA ALA A 23 7.94 -1.20 29.45
C ALA A 23 8.64 -0.12 28.63
N THR A 24 8.35 1.15 28.86
CA THR A 24 8.97 2.27 28.12
C THR A 24 10.51 2.29 28.28
N LEU A 25 11.03 1.97 29.47
CA LEU A 25 12.48 1.86 29.71
C LEU A 25 13.10 0.68 28.94
N ALA A 26 12.50 -0.51 29.03
CA ALA A 26 12.96 -1.68 28.29
C ALA A 26 12.93 -1.46 26.77
N HIS A 27 11.86 -0.83 26.29
CA HIS A 27 11.69 -0.43 24.89
C HIS A 27 12.76 0.58 24.45
N GLY A 28 13.15 1.51 25.32
CA GLY A 28 14.25 2.44 25.07
C GLY A 28 15.61 1.76 24.89
N LEU A 29 15.91 0.75 25.71
CA LEU A 29 17.14 -0.05 25.56
C LEU A 29 17.16 -0.84 24.25
N VAL A 30 16.05 -1.51 23.92
CA VAL A 30 15.90 -2.23 22.65
C VAL A 30 16.04 -1.28 21.45
N PHE A 31 15.42 -0.10 21.54
CA PHE A 31 15.52 0.94 20.52
C PHE A 31 16.97 1.40 20.32
N LEU A 32 17.69 1.71 21.39
CA LEU A 32 19.07 2.20 21.32
C LEU A 32 20.02 1.16 20.69
N PHE A 33 19.80 -0.13 20.98
CA PHE A 33 20.60 -1.21 20.39
C PHE A 33 20.24 -1.47 18.92
N ARG A 34 18.94 -1.49 18.59
CA ARG A 34 18.47 -1.82 17.22
C ARG A 34 18.63 -0.67 16.25
N LEU A 35 18.54 0.59 16.68
CA LEU A 35 18.63 1.75 15.81
C LEU A 35 19.94 1.81 14.98
N PRO A 36 21.14 1.70 15.57
CA PRO A 36 22.38 1.73 14.80
C PRO A 36 22.47 0.53 13.85
N LEU A 37 22.05 -0.65 14.28
CA LEU A 37 22.02 -1.86 13.43
C LEU A 37 21.06 -1.70 12.25
N PHE A 38 19.86 -1.18 12.50
CA PHE A 38 18.86 -0.95 11.46
C PHE A 38 19.34 0.11 10.46
N LEU A 39 19.89 1.22 10.95
CA LEU A 39 20.34 2.31 10.10
C LEU A 39 21.53 1.88 9.24
N THR A 40 22.53 1.23 9.82
CA THR A 40 23.69 0.71 9.07
C THR A 40 23.27 -0.31 8.01
N TYR A 41 22.39 -1.24 8.36
CA TYR A 41 21.87 -2.23 7.41
C TYR A 41 21.06 -1.57 6.30
N ALA A 42 20.10 -0.70 6.62
CA ALA A 42 19.28 0.00 5.65
C ALA A 42 20.15 0.86 4.70
N LEU A 43 21.13 1.59 5.26
CA LEU A 43 22.05 2.40 4.51
C LEU A 43 22.91 1.55 3.56
N SER A 44 23.47 0.44 4.04
CA SER A 44 24.21 -0.49 3.20
C SER A 44 23.33 -1.05 2.08
N TYR A 45 22.07 -1.38 2.36
CA TYR A 45 21.15 -1.96 1.38
C TYR A 45 20.88 -0.98 0.24
N PHE A 46 20.52 0.26 0.56
CA PHE A 46 20.17 1.25 -0.46
C PHE A 46 21.38 1.87 -1.16
N LEU A 47 22.55 1.96 -0.52
CA LEU A 47 23.76 2.54 -1.12
C LEU A 47 24.66 1.53 -1.84
N LEU A 48 24.70 0.27 -1.40
CA LEU A 48 25.60 -0.74 -1.94
C LEU A 48 24.82 -1.84 -2.65
N PHE A 49 23.94 -2.55 -1.92
CA PHE A 49 23.26 -3.74 -2.44
C PHE A 49 22.26 -3.42 -3.54
N HIS A 50 21.69 -2.20 -3.57
CA HIS A 50 20.76 -1.80 -4.62
C HIS A 50 21.43 -1.65 -5.99
N TYR A 51 22.70 -1.20 -6.03
CA TYR A 51 23.43 -0.95 -7.26
C TYR A 51 24.22 -2.17 -7.76
N LEU A 52 24.52 -3.13 -6.87
CA LEU A 52 25.12 -4.38 -7.29
C LEU A 52 24.11 -5.25 -8.05
N PRO A 53 24.51 -5.89 -9.17
CA PRO A 53 23.66 -6.82 -9.92
C PRO A 53 23.53 -8.15 -9.16
N LEU A 54 22.81 -8.12 -8.03
CA LEU A 54 22.59 -9.29 -7.20
C LEU A 54 21.49 -10.18 -7.80
N PRO A 55 21.61 -11.51 -7.64
CA PRO A 55 20.50 -12.42 -7.91
C PRO A 55 19.25 -12.00 -7.14
N VAL A 56 18.07 -12.18 -7.76
CA VAL A 56 16.77 -11.80 -7.15
C VAL A 56 16.60 -12.44 -5.77
N VAL A 57 17.07 -13.68 -5.60
CA VAL A 57 17.03 -14.40 -4.32
C VAL A 57 17.82 -13.66 -3.23
N ALA A 58 19.05 -13.21 -3.53
CA ALA A 58 19.86 -12.47 -2.59
C ALA A 58 19.21 -11.14 -2.20
N ARG A 59 18.60 -10.43 -3.17
CA ARG A 59 17.85 -9.20 -2.89
C ARG A 59 16.67 -9.45 -1.95
N LYS A 60 15.92 -10.53 -2.17
CA LYS A 60 14.80 -10.92 -1.30
C LYS A 60 15.29 -11.25 0.11
N ILE A 61 16.35 -12.04 0.25
CA ILE A 61 16.93 -12.39 1.57
C ILE A 61 17.37 -11.13 2.31
N ALA A 62 18.01 -10.17 1.62
CA ALA A 62 18.41 -8.92 2.23
C ALA A 62 17.21 -8.07 2.70
N LEU A 63 16.11 -8.05 1.94
CA LEU A 63 14.87 -7.38 2.37
C LEU A 63 14.21 -8.07 3.56
N TRP A 64 14.27 -9.40 3.62
CA TRP A 64 13.86 -10.17 4.79
C TRP A 64 14.71 -9.84 6.02
N GLY A 65 16.04 -9.71 5.86
CA GLY A 65 16.94 -9.23 6.90
C GLY A 65 16.58 -7.82 7.39
N LEU A 66 16.25 -6.90 6.47
CA LEU A 66 15.83 -5.54 6.82
C LEU A 66 14.54 -5.53 7.67
N MET A 67 13.60 -6.44 7.42
CA MET A 67 12.38 -6.59 8.22
C MET A 67 12.63 -7.33 9.55
N ALA A 68 13.62 -8.24 9.61
CA ALA A 68 13.94 -8.98 10.82
C ALA A 68 14.48 -8.09 11.95
N ILE A 69 15.31 -7.07 11.62
CA ILE A 69 15.92 -6.14 12.59
C ILE A 69 14.88 -5.43 13.49
N PRO A 70 13.81 -4.80 12.97
CA PRO A 70 12.76 -4.20 13.80
C PRO A 70 11.85 -5.21 14.50
N GLY A 71 12.14 -6.51 14.41
CA GLY A 71 11.37 -7.55 15.05
C GLY A 71 10.14 -7.99 14.26
N ILE A 72 10.18 -7.86 12.92
CA ILE A 72 9.15 -8.40 12.03
C ILE A 72 9.58 -9.78 11.53
N TRP A 73 9.43 -10.79 12.39
CA TRP A 73 9.75 -12.18 12.09
C TRP A 73 8.51 -13.03 11.83
N TRP A 74 7.34 -12.56 12.26
CA TRP A 74 6.09 -13.31 12.14
C TRP A 74 5.15 -12.67 11.13
N ILE A 75 4.96 -13.34 10.00
CA ILE A 75 3.99 -12.94 8.98
C ILE A 75 2.93 -14.02 8.85
N ASP A 76 1.69 -13.63 9.11
CA ASP A 76 0.52 -14.50 8.96
C ASP A 76 -0.12 -14.22 7.60
N LEU A 77 0.21 -15.05 6.60
CA LEU A 77 -0.39 -14.98 5.27
C LEU A 77 -1.71 -15.77 5.24
N GLN A 78 -2.78 -15.11 4.83
CA GLN A 78 -4.12 -15.69 4.71
C GLN A 78 -4.68 -15.40 3.32
N LEU A 79 -5.13 -16.46 2.63
CA LEU A 79 -5.92 -16.33 1.42
C LEU A 79 -7.40 -16.26 1.79
N ASP A 80 -8.11 -15.34 1.17
CA ASP A 80 -9.53 -15.15 1.38
C ASP A 80 -10.35 -16.35 0.89
N GLY A 81 -11.34 -16.78 1.68
CA GLY A 81 -12.19 -17.94 1.37
C GLY A 81 -11.50 -19.30 1.51
N VAL A 82 -10.28 -19.37 2.08
CA VAL A 82 -9.53 -20.63 2.28
C VAL A 82 -9.32 -20.89 3.77
N LYS A 83 -9.47 -22.16 4.18
CA LYS A 83 -9.15 -22.58 5.56
C LYS A 83 -7.64 -22.44 5.81
N ARG A 84 -7.26 -22.02 7.02
CA ARG A 84 -5.85 -21.88 7.40
C ARG A 84 -5.17 -23.25 7.32
N GLY A 85 -4.06 -23.35 6.57
CA GLY A 85 -3.28 -24.59 6.43
C GLY A 85 -3.36 -25.27 5.06
N THR A 86 -4.39 -25.00 4.25
CA THR A 86 -4.52 -25.59 2.90
C THR A 86 -3.99 -24.70 1.77
N LEU A 87 -3.10 -23.75 2.11
CA LEU A 87 -2.58 -22.74 1.18
C LEU A 87 -1.72 -23.36 0.06
N SER A 88 -0.95 -24.39 0.38
CA SER A 88 -0.13 -25.14 -0.59
C SER A 88 -0.95 -25.96 -1.58
N GLU A 89 -2.20 -26.28 -1.24
CA GLU A 89 -3.11 -27.07 -2.08
C GLU A 89 -3.96 -26.21 -3.02
N GLN A 90 -3.89 -24.89 -2.89
CA GLN A 90 -4.65 -23.98 -3.73
C GLN A 90 -4.03 -23.83 -5.12
N PRO A 91 -4.84 -23.63 -6.16
CA PRO A 91 -4.33 -23.41 -7.51
C PRO A 91 -3.43 -22.17 -7.54
N PRO A 92 -2.32 -22.20 -8.30
CA PRO A 92 -1.36 -21.10 -8.38
C PRO A 92 -1.98 -19.79 -8.90
N GLN A 93 -3.15 -19.86 -9.54
CA GLN A 93 -3.92 -18.71 -10.02
C GLN A 93 -4.54 -17.87 -8.89
N ARG A 94 -4.62 -18.38 -7.65
CA ARG A 94 -5.16 -17.64 -6.51
C ARG A 94 -4.18 -16.66 -5.88
N VAL A 95 -2.90 -16.75 -6.23
CA VAL A 95 -1.85 -15.84 -5.77
C VAL A 95 -1.40 -14.91 -6.90
N PRO A 96 -0.88 -13.71 -6.58
CA PRO A 96 -0.35 -12.82 -7.59
C PRO A 96 0.77 -13.49 -8.40
N HIS A 97 0.59 -13.54 -9.72
CA HIS A 97 1.54 -14.12 -10.67
C HIS A 97 2.07 -13.06 -11.65
N ALA A 98 3.10 -13.40 -12.42
CA ALA A 98 3.64 -12.51 -13.46
C ALA A 98 2.53 -11.98 -14.39
N GLY A 99 2.58 -10.68 -14.71
CA GLY A 99 1.57 -10.01 -15.53
C GLY A 99 0.28 -9.64 -14.80
N SER A 100 0.17 -9.92 -13.49
CA SER A 100 -0.96 -9.48 -12.66
C SER A 100 -0.68 -8.15 -11.94
N VAL A 101 -1.75 -7.56 -11.40
CA VAL A 101 -1.72 -6.30 -10.66
C VAL A 101 -2.09 -6.56 -9.20
N ILE A 102 -1.29 -6.08 -8.26
CA ILE A 102 -1.62 -6.05 -6.83
C ILE A 102 -2.18 -4.67 -6.49
N ALA A 103 -3.40 -4.63 -5.97
CA ALA A 103 -4.00 -3.45 -5.38
C ALA A 103 -3.87 -3.53 -3.86
N SER A 104 -2.88 -2.82 -3.29
CA SER A 104 -2.58 -2.92 -1.85
C SER A 104 -3.05 -1.68 -1.09
N ASN A 105 -3.57 -1.87 0.13
CA ASN A 105 -3.66 -0.75 1.06
C ASN A 105 -2.26 -0.18 1.36
N PHE A 106 -2.21 1.10 1.75
CA PHE A 106 -0.94 1.76 2.07
C PHE A 106 -1.01 2.42 3.44
N THR A 107 -0.26 1.89 4.39
CA THR A 107 -0.31 2.28 5.80
C THR A 107 1.07 2.58 6.39
N SER A 108 2.11 1.92 5.89
CA SER A 108 3.47 1.98 6.41
C SER A 108 4.51 1.86 5.30
N PRO A 109 5.71 2.47 5.43
CA PRO A 109 6.83 2.20 4.51
C PRO A 109 7.22 0.72 4.45
N ILE A 110 6.94 -0.04 5.51
CA ILE A 110 7.18 -1.48 5.57
C ILE A 110 6.32 -2.24 4.55
N ASP A 111 5.15 -1.71 4.15
CA ASP A 111 4.29 -2.33 3.13
C ASP A 111 5.06 -2.52 1.80
N ALA A 112 5.81 -1.49 1.40
CA ALA A 112 6.64 -1.57 0.19
C ALA A 112 7.80 -2.57 0.33
N ILE A 113 8.43 -2.63 1.50
CA ILE A 113 9.52 -3.58 1.77
C ILE A 113 9.00 -5.02 1.73
N TYR A 114 7.86 -5.28 2.36
CA TYR A 114 7.22 -6.59 2.34
C TYR A 114 6.85 -7.03 0.92
N LEU A 115 6.20 -6.15 0.15
CA LEU A 115 5.83 -6.45 -1.23
C LEU A 115 7.07 -6.74 -2.09
N ALA A 116 8.16 -6.00 -1.90
CA ALA A 116 9.44 -6.25 -2.58
C ALA A 116 10.06 -7.59 -2.19
N ALA A 117 10.03 -7.96 -0.90
CA ALA A 117 10.59 -9.21 -0.41
C ALA A 117 9.84 -10.44 -0.93
N VAL A 118 8.52 -10.36 -1.07
CA VAL A 118 7.68 -11.49 -1.49
C VAL A 118 7.55 -11.55 -3.01
N PHE A 119 7.02 -10.51 -3.63
CA PHE A 119 6.57 -10.52 -5.03
C PHE A 119 7.55 -9.87 -6.02
N ASP A 120 8.56 -9.13 -5.52
CA ASP A 120 9.48 -8.33 -6.35
C ASP A 120 8.78 -7.44 -7.42
N PRO A 121 7.74 -6.67 -7.04
CA PRO A 121 6.89 -5.99 -8.00
C PRO A 121 7.54 -4.72 -8.56
N VAL A 122 6.99 -4.23 -9.66
CA VAL A 122 7.22 -2.88 -10.16
C VAL A 122 6.33 -1.93 -9.34
N PHE A 123 6.94 -1.02 -8.59
CA PHE A 123 6.20 -0.07 -7.76
C PHE A 123 5.66 1.09 -8.58
N THR A 124 4.43 1.48 -8.27
CA THR A 124 3.76 2.61 -8.89
C THR A 124 3.07 3.49 -7.84
N VAL A 125 2.90 4.77 -8.18
CA VAL A 125 2.12 5.73 -7.41
C VAL A 125 0.94 6.18 -8.25
N SER A 126 -0.25 6.11 -7.66
CA SER A 126 -1.47 6.69 -8.22
C SER A 126 -1.78 8.03 -7.56
N TYR A 127 -2.54 8.86 -8.27
CA TYR A 127 -3.02 10.15 -7.80
C TYR A 127 -4.56 10.21 -7.88
N PRO A 128 -5.25 10.96 -7.00
CA PRO A 128 -6.72 10.99 -6.98
C PRO A 128 -7.36 11.43 -8.31
N ASN A 129 -6.77 12.39 -9.01
CA ASN A 129 -7.37 12.98 -10.23
C ASN A 129 -6.72 12.51 -11.53
N THR A 130 -5.84 11.51 -11.48
CA THR A 130 -5.07 11.06 -12.64
C THR A 130 -5.34 9.59 -12.87
N ARG A 131 -5.64 9.22 -14.12
CA ARG A 131 -5.81 7.82 -14.49
C ARG A 131 -4.48 7.10 -14.77
N ARG A 132 -3.43 7.87 -15.07
CA ARG A 132 -2.08 7.34 -15.26
C ARG A 132 -1.33 7.17 -13.95
N LEU A 133 -0.37 6.25 -13.97
CA LEU A 133 0.51 5.95 -12.84
C LEU A 133 1.89 6.55 -13.02
N GLN A 134 2.57 6.80 -11.91
CA GLN A 134 4.00 7.10 -11.92
C GLN A 134 4.79 5.88 -11.48
N ARG A 135 5.70 5.40 -12.32
CA ARG A 135 6.64 4.34 -11.94
C ARG A 135 7.66 4.89 -10.95
N ILE A 136 7.91 4.12 -9.88
CA ILE A 136 8.88 4.46 -8.84
C ILE A 136 9.70 3.22 -8.44
N GLY A 137 10.86 3.44 -7.83
CA GLY A 137 11.64 2.37 -7.20
C GLY A 137 11.15 2.05 -5.79
N LEU A 138 11.72 1.01 -5.18
CA LEU A 138 11.45 0.64 -3.78
C LEU A 138 11.72 1.80 -2.82
N LEU A 139 12.88 2.45 -2.95
CA LEU A 139 13.20 3.62 -2.12
C LEU A 139 12.18 4.74 -2.32
N GLY A 140 11.75 4.97 -3.56
CA GLY A 140 10.69 5.93 -3.87
C GLY A 140 9.36 5.60 -3.17
N ALA A 141 9.00 4.31 -3.05
CA ALA A 141 7.78 3.86 -2.38
C ALA A 141 7.88 4.09 -0.87
N VAL A 142 9.03 3.76 -0.27
CA VAL A 142 9.32 3.99 1.15
C VAL A 142 9.30 5.49 1.46
N LEU A 143 10.00 6.30 0.66
CA LEU A 143 10.02 7.76 0.81
C LEU A 143 8.65 8.38 0.58
N LYS A 144 7.81 7.82 -0.30
CA LYS A 144 6.43 8.27 -0.48
C LYS A 144 5.58 8.03 0.77
N ALA A 145 5.81 6.94 1.50
CA ALA A 145 5.11 6.67 2.77
C ALA A 145 5.45 7.69 3.86
N LEU A 146 6.73 8.07 3.92
CA LEU A 146 7.27 9.02 4.89
C LEU A 146 7.04 10.49 4.44
N GLY A 147 6.91 10.72 3.14
CA GLY A 147 6.85 12.04 2.53
C GLY A 147 5.55 12.81 2.78
N PRO A 148 5.48 14.06 2.32
CA PRO A 148 4.28 14.88 2.41
C PRO A 148 3.12 14.30 1.60
N VAL A 149 1.91 14.73 1.94
CA VAL A 149 0.70 14.41 1.16
C VAL A 149 0.83 15.01 -0.23
N CYS A 150 0.75 14.17 -1.27
CA CYS A 150 0.72 14.62 -2.66
C CYS A 150 -0.64 14.31 -3.27
N THR A 151 -1.33 15.33 -3.78
CA THR A 151 -2.59 15.19 -4.52
C THR A 151 -2.39 15.23 -6.03
N SER A 152 -1.26 15.78 -6.48
CA SER A 152 -0.87 15.87 -7.89
C SER A 152 0.52 15.26 -8.14
N PRO A 153 0.80 14.83 -9.37
CA PRO A 153 2.12 14.37 -9.75
C PRO A 153 3.15 15.51 -9.66
N PRO A 154 4.42 15.21 -9.32
CA PRO A 154 5.51 16.18 -9.38
C PRO A 154 5.65 16.80 -10.78
N LYS A 155 6.09 18.06 -10.85
CA LYS A 155 6.36 18.75 -12.11
C LYS A 155 7.41 17.95 -12.90
N GLY A 156 7.07 17.50 -14.11
CA GLY A 156 7.95 16.69 -14.96
C GLY A 156 7.92 15.17 -14.69
N ALA A 157 7.04 14.67 -13.82
CA ALA A 157 6.92 13.23 -13.61
C ALA A 157 6.42 12.50 -14.87
N ARG A 158 7.10 11.42 -15.26
CA ARG A 158 6.67 10.54 -16.35
C ARG A 158 5.47 9.71 -15.89
N LEU A 159 4.30 10.07 -16.39
CA LEU A 159 3.06 9.33 -16.19
C LEU A 159 2.91 8.27 -17.29
N VAL A 160 2.69 7.03 -16.88
CA VAL A 160 2.61 5.84 -17.74
C VAL A 160 1.26 5.16 -17.54
N ASP A 161 0.72 4.56 -18.60
CA ASP A 161 -0.48 3.72 -18.51
C ASP A 161 -0.13 2.36 -17.87
N ILE A 162 -1.11 1.75 -17.19
CA ILE A 162 -0.97 0.40 -16.64
C ILE A 162 -0.67 -0.60 -17.75
N GLN A 163 -1.34 -0.47 -18.90
CA GLN A 163 -1.17 -1.39 -20.02
C GLN A 163 0.26 -1.38 -20.56
N ASP A 164 0.86 -0.20 -20.66
CA ASP A 164 2.24 -0.05 -21.11
C ASP A 164 3.22 -0.66 -20.12
N LEU A 165 2.98 -0.49 -18.81
CA LEU A 165 3.80 -1.10 -17.76
C LEU A 165 3.74 -2.63 -17.77
N ILE A 166 2.57 -3.21 -18.06
CA ILE A 166 2.41 -4.67 -18.17
C ILE A 166 3.17 -5.20 -19.38
N LYS A 167 3.11 -4.50 -20.52
CA LYS A 167 3.86 -4.85 -21.73
C LYS A 167 5.38 -4.70 -21.52
N GLU A 168 5.83 -3.69 -20.79
CA GLU A 168 7.25 -3.48 -20.47
C GLU A 168 7.79 -4.56 -19.50
N HIS A 169 6.94 -5.07 -18.61
CA HIS A 169 7.33 -5.99 -17.55
C HIS A 169 6.42 -7.23 -17.44
N PRO A 170 6.33 -8.07 -18.49
CA PRO A 170 5.41 -9.21 -18.52
C PRO A 170 5.73 -10.26 -17.44
N ASN A 171 7.00 -10.39 -17.07
CA ASN A 171 7.49 -11.38 -16.10
C ASN A 171 7.37 -10.92 -14.63
N ARG A 172 6.80 -9.74 -14.36
CA ARG A 172 6.73 -9.17 -13.01
C ARG A 172 5.32 -8.74 -12.66
N VAL A 173 5.06 -8.66 -11.36
CA VAL A 173 3.81 -8.14 -10.81
C VAL A 173 3.89 -6.62 -10.72
N ILE A 174 2.79 -5.91 -10.93
CA ILE A 174 2.72 -4.45 -10.73
C ILE A 174 2.02 -4.18 -9.40
N ALA A 175 2.68 -3.45 -8.50
CA ALA A 175 2.09 -3.02 -7.24
C ALA A 175 1.55 -1.60 -7.36
N ILE A 176 0.25 -1.44 -7.10
CA ILE A 176 -0.46 -0.18 -7.09
C ILE A 176 -0.99 0.07 -5.67
N PHE A 177 -0.81 1.30 -5.19
CA PHE A 177 -1.38 1.79 -3.94
C PHE A 177 -2.59 2.68 -4.22
N PRO A 178 -3.79 2.12 -4.46
CA PRO A 178 -4.95 2.87 -4.96
C PRO A 178 -5.43 3.97 -4.01
N GLU A 179 -5.11 3.92 -2.71
CA GLU A 179 -5.42 4.98 -1.73
C GLU A 179 -4.58 6.26 -1.92
N CYS A 180 -3.61 6.26 -2.85
CA CYS A 180 -2.73 7.40 -3.21
C CYS A 180 -1.83 7.95 -2.08
N GLY A 181 -1.91 7.39 -0.88
CA GLY A 181 -1.06 7.76 0.25
C GLY A 181 -1.36 6.93 1.50
N THR A 182 -0.62 7.22 2.56
CA THR A 182 -0.65 6.42 3.78
C THR A 182 -1.86 6.71 4.67
N THR A 183 -2.39 5.68 5.33
CA THR A 183 -3.46 5.81 6.34
C THR A 183 -3.10 5.07 7.62
N ASN A 184 -3.95 5.16 8.64
CA ASN A 184 -3.80 4.37 9.86
C ASN A 184 -4.36 2.94 9.75
N GLY A 185 -4.87 2.54 8.57
CA GLY A 185 -5.45 1.22 8.35
C GLY A 185 -6.76 0.95 9.09
N LYS A 186 -7.48 1.97 9.58
CA LYS A 186 -8.83 1.84 10.19
C LYS A 186 -9.98 1.98 9.20
N ALA A 187 -9.72 2.52 8.02
CA ALA A 187 -10.68 2.63 6.92
C ALA A 187 -9.93 2.63 5.59
N ILE A 188 -10.64 2.24 4.53
CA ILE A 188 -10.16 2.33 3.15
C ILE A 188 -10.66 3.64 2.55
N LEU A 189 -9.74 4.46 2.03
CA LEU A 189 -10.07 5.70 1.32
C LEU A 189 -10.71 5.43 -0.05
N SER A 190 -11.19 6.50 -0.69
CA SER A 190 -11.62 6.42 -2.08
C SER A 190 -10.43 6.08 -2.99
N LEU A 191 -10.61 5.06 -3.84
CA LEU A 191 -9.54 4.56 -4.70
C LEU A 191 -9.30 5.51 -5.88
N SER A 192 -8.06 5.52 -6.38
CA SER A 192 -7.70 6.21 -7.62
C SER A 192 -8.40 5.58 -8.82
N PRO A 193 -8.85 6.39 -9.81
CA PRO A 193 -9.39 5.89 -11.06
C PRO A 193 -8.35 5.17 -11.92
N ALA A 194 -7.05 5.24 -11.57
CA ALA A 194 -6.00 4.55 -12.32
C ALA A 194 -6.24 3.04 -12.41
N LEU A 195 -6.76 2.43 -11.34
CA LEU A 195 -7.02 0.98 -11.31
C LEU A 195 -8.11 0.55 -12.31
N ALA A 196 -8.98 1.47 -12.74
CA ALA A 196 -10.00 1.19 -13.75
C ALA A 196 -9.42 1.12 -15.18
N GLN A 197 -8.17 1.57 -15.41
CA GLN A 197 -7.51 1.46 -16.72
C GLN A 197 -6.91 0.08 -16.98
N CYS A 198 -6.94 -0.83 -16.00
CA CYS A 198 -6.48 -2.19 -16.16
C CYS A 198 -7.25 -2.87 -17.31
N PRO A 199 -6.56 -3.57 -18.23
CA PRO A 199 -7.23 -4.28 -19.30
C PRO A 199 -7.97 -5.51 -18.73
N SER A 200 -9.06 -5.92 -19.40
CA SER A 200 -9.96 -6.97 -18.90
C SER A 200 -9.31 -8.32 -18.63
N TRP A 201 -8.29 -8.68 -19.41
CA TRP A 201 -7.57 -9.95 -19.28
C TRP A 201 -6.62 -10.01 -18.06
N VAL A 202 -6.36 -8.89 -17.40
CA VAL A 202 -5.41 -8.81 -16.28
C VAL A 202 -6.14 -9.05 -14.95
N HIS A 203 -5.62 -9.99 -14.17
CA HIS A 203 -6.10 -10.21 -12.82
C HIS A 203 -5.59 -9.14 -11.86
N ILE A 204 -6.52 -8.52 -11.12
CA ILE A 204 -6.23 -7.60 -10.02
C ILE A 204 -6.44 -8.33 -8.70
N PHE A 205 -5.39 -8.42 -7.88
CA PHE A 205 -5.41 -9.05 -6.57
C PHE A 205 -5.47 -7.98 -5.46
N PRO A 206 -6.62 -7.80 -4.79
CA PRO A 206 -6.70 -6.96 -3.62
C PRO A 206 -5.89 -7.56 -2.47
N LEU A 207 -4.97 -6.77 -1.91
CA LEU A 207 -4.09 -7.18 -0.83
C LEU A 207 -4.23 -6.20 0.34
N SER A 208 -4.47 -6.73 1.54
CA SER A 208 -4.53 -5.94 2.77
C SER A 208 -3.44 -6.38 3.75
N LEU A 209 -2.58 -5.45 4.13
CA LEU A 209 -1.61 -5.59 5.21
C LEU A 209 -2.16 -4.95 6.49
N ARG A 210 -2.00 -5.64 7.61
CA ARG A 210 -2.34 -5.14 8.94
C ARG A 210 -1.25 -5.44 9.95
N TYR A 211 -0.90 -4.43 10.74
CA TYR A 211 0.11 -4.53 11.79
C TYR A 211 -0.53 -4.83 13.16
N THR A 212 0.10 -5.73 13.89
CA THR A 212 -0.15 -5.98 15.31
C THR A 212 1.18 -5.83 16.07
N PRO A 213 1.34 -4.79 16.92
CA PRO A 213 0.43 -3.68 17.19
C PRO A 213 0.22 -2.72 16.00
N SER A 214 -0.86 -1.93 16.00
CA SER A 214 -1.25 -1.05 14.88
C SER A 214 -0.63 0.36 14.93
N ASP A 215 0.33 0.60 15.81
CA ASP A 215 1.08 1.85 15.99
C ASP A 215 2.23 2.04 14.98
N VAL A 216 2.56 0.99 14.21
CA VAL A 216 3.57 0.98 13.15
C VAL A 216 3.00 1.49 11.81
N THR A 217 2.27 2.61 11.87
CA THR A 217 1.65 3.26 10.69
C THR A 217 2.11 4.70 10.55
N THR A 218 2.03 5.25 9.33
CA THR A 218 2.51 6.61 9.00
C THR A 218 1.39 7.51 8.46
N PRO A 219 0.25 7.67 9.18
CA PRO A 219 -0.87 8.43 8.65
C PRO A 219 -0.58 9.94 8.55
N VAL A 220 0.30 10.48 9.38
CA VAL A 220 0.66 11.91 9.40
C VAL A 220 2.10 12.09 8.94
N PRO A 221 2.35 12.91 7.89
CA PRO A 221 3.70 13.18 7.42
C PRO A 221 4.50 13.95 8.48
N GLY A 222 5.83 13.76 8.53
CA GLY A 222 6.71 14.47 9.46
C GLY A 222 6.88 13.83 10.85
N LYS A 223 6.13 12.77 11.17
CA LYS A 223 6.26 12.05 12.46
C LYS A 223 7.18 10.83 12.36
N TRP A 224 8.31 10.97 11.68
CA TRP A 224 9.23 9.85 11.39
C TRP A 224 9.91 9.31 12.65
N LEU A 225 10.31 10.19 13.58
CA LEU A 225 10.94 9.78 14.84
C LEU A 225 9.99 8.90 15.67
N THR A 226 8.72 9.29 15.77
CA THR A 226 7.69 8.48 16.45
C THR A 226 7.49 7.15 15.73
N PHE A 227 7.49 7.14 14.40
CA PHE A 227 7.39 5.91 13.63
C PHE A 227 8.59 4.98 13.87
N PHE A 228 9.83 5.48 13.80
CA PHE A 228 11.03 4.68 14.06
C PHE A 228 11.08 4.18 15.50
N TRP A 229 10.68 5.02 16.45
CA TRP A 229 10.52 4.61 17.85
C TRP A 229 9.53 3.45 17.96
N ASN A 230 8.33 3.57 17.42
CA ASN A 230 7.33 2.50 17.46
C ASN A 230 7.79 1.24 16.72
N LEU A 231 8.50 1.38 15.60
CA LEU A 231 8.98 0.26 14.80
C LEU A 231 10.11 -0.50 15.51
N LEU A 232 11.09 0.19 16.08
CA LEU A 232 12.32 -0.41 16.59
C LEU A 232 12.25 -0.74 18.08
N SER A 233 11.45 -0.01 18.86
CA SER A 233 11.33 -0.23 20.30
C SER A 233 10.49 -1.47 20.65
N ARG A 234 9.65 -1.95 19.72
CA ARG A 234 8.78 -3.11 19.95
C ARG A 234 9.60 -4.39 19.84
N PRO A 235 9.49 -5.34 20.79
CA PRO A 235 10.22 -6.60 20.70
C PRO A 235 9.78 -7.41 19.49
N THR A 236 8.46 -7.45 19.22
CA THR A 236 7.82 -8.20 18.13
C THR A 236 6.77 -7.35 17.43
N THR A 237 6.79 -7.37 16.10
CA THR A 237 5.76 -6.78 15.24
C THR A 237 5.27 -7.83 14.26
N CYS A 238 3.99 -8.14 14.28
CA CYS A 238 3.41 -9.15 13.39
C CYS A 238 2.68 -8.47 12.23
N ILE A 239 2.94 -8.92 11.00
CA ILE A 239 2.19 -8.49 9.82
C ILE A 239 1.18 -9.58 9.47
N ARG A 240 -0.10 -9.23 9.42
CA ARG A 240 -1.16 -10.10 8.90
C ARG A 240 -1.46 -9.67 7.47
N VAL A 241 -1.20 -10.56 6.53
CA VAL A 241 -1.36 -10.28 5.10
C VAL A 241 -2.52 -11.10 4.59
N ARG A 242 -3.47 -10.41 3.96
CA ARG A 242 -4.69 -11.01 3.42
C ARG A 242 -4.80 -10.71 1.95
N ILE A 243 -4.96 -11.76 1.15
CA ILE A 243 -5.05 -11.64 -0.31
C ILE A 243 -6.42 -12.17 -0.73
N ALA A 244 -7.19 -11.34 -1.44
CA ALA A 244 -8.42 -11.76 -2.10
C ALA A 244 -8.13 -12.41 -3.46
N GLN A 245 -9.09 -13.19 -3.94
CA GLN A 245 -9.06 -13.75 -5.29
C GLN A 245 -8.92 -12.64 -6.35
N GLY A 246 -8.22 -12.95 -7.44
CA GLY A 246 -8.02 -12.04 -8.56
C GLY A 246 -9.35 -11.67 -9.22
N HIS A 247 -9.62 -10.38 -9.35
CA HIS A 247 -10.77 -9.85 -10.08
C HIS A 247 -10.32 -9.44 -11.49
N GLN A 248 -11.10 -9.80 -12.50
CA GLN A 248 -10.96 -9.25 -13.85
C GLN A 248 -12.05 -8.21 -14.07
N THR A 249 -11.78 -7.26 -14.96
CA THR A 249 -12.82 -6.33 -15.39
C THR A 249 -13.71 -7.07 -16.39
N ASP A 250 -14.88 -7.53 -15.93
CA ASP A 250 -15.89 -8.15 -16.79
C ASP A 250 -16.34 -7.13 -17.86
N ILE A 251 -15.85 -7.29 -19.09
CA ILE A 251 -16.41 -6.61 -20.27
C ILE A 251 -17.26 -7.60 -21.11
N ASP A 252 -17.12 -8.91 -20.87
CA ASP A 252 -17.71 -9.97 -21.71
C ASP A 252 -19.16 -10.37 -21.35
N ASN A 253 -19.92 -9.52 -20.64
CA ASN A 253 -21.37 -9.69 -20.56
C ASN A 253 -22.10 -8.37 -20.84
N PRO A 254 -22.21 -7.95 -22.10
CA PRO A 254 -23.02 -6.81 -22.48
C PRO A 254 -24.49 -7.25 -22.51
N LYS A 255 -25.14 -7.29 -21.34
CA LYS A 255 -26.59 -7.12 -21.27
C LYS A 255 -26.86 -5.77 -20.62
N HIS A 256 -27.40 -4.89 -21.46
CA HIS A 256 -27.80 -3.50 -21.25
C HIS A 256 -26.71 -2.42 -21.41
N ASP A 257 -26.74 -1.85 -22.63
CA ASP A 257 -26.62 -0.43 -22.95
C ASP A 257 -25.29 0.27 -22.68
N ALA A 258 -24.50 0.45 -23.75
CA ALA A 258 -24.14 1.79 -24.26
C ALA A 258 -23.25 1.73 -25.51
N GLN A 259 -23.60 2.57 -26.48
CA GLN A 259 -22.86 2.87 -27.72
C GLN A 259 -21.45 3.45 -27.46
N PRO A 260 -20.51 3.34 -28.42
CA PRO A 260 -19.16 3.85 -28.25
C PRO A 260 -19.14 5.37 -28.46
N LEU A 261 -18.83 6.14 -27.41
CA LEU A 261 -18.66 7.59 -27.52
C LEU A 261 -17.21 8.00 -27.29
N ARG A 262 -16.74 8.73 -28.31
CA ARG A 262 -15.41 9.28 -28.57
C ARG A 262 -14.75 9.98 -27.38
N GLN A 263 -13.42 9.85 -27.36
CA GLN A 263 -12.45 10.68 -26.65
C GLN A 263 -12.88 12.14 -26.50
N ARG A 264 -12.93 12.65 -25.25
CA ARG A 264 -12.85 14.10 -25.02
C ARG A 264 -12.10 14.44 -23.72
N ASN A 265 -11.36 15.54 -23.86
CA ASN A 265 -10.34 16.12 -23.00
C ASN A 265 -10.71 16.30 -21.51
N THR A 266 -9.66 16.11 -20.69
CA THR A 266 -9.28 16.81 -19.46
C THR A 266 -10.29 17.80 -18.86
N GLN A 267 -11.01 17.36 -17.82
CA GLN A 267 -11.51 18.15 -16.68
C GLN A 267 -12.08 17.13 -15.68
N VAL A 268 -11.59 17.14 -14.43
CA VAL A 268 -11.94 16.26 -13.29
C VAL A 268 -12.49 14.90 -13.73
N ALA A 269 -11.61 13.90 -13.92
CA ALA A 269 -11.94 12.59 -14.46
C ALA A 269 -13.22 12.00 -13.82
N ALA A 270 -14.37 12.26 -14.43
CA ALA A 270 -15.61 11.60 -14.09
C ALA A 270 -15.40 10.13 -14.46
N THR A 271 -15.30 9.29 -13.43
CA THR A 271 -15.24 7.85 -13.58
C THR A 271 -16.55 7.41 -14.22
N LEU A 272 -16.50 6.59 -15.26
CA LEU A 272 -17.73 6.05 -15.85
C LEU A 272 -18.47 5.21 -14.79
N PRO A 273 -19.81 5.13 -14.81
CA PRO A 273 -20.56 4.37 -13.79
C PRO A 273 -20.09 2.93 -13.61
N HIS A 274 -19.73 2.25 -14.70
CA HIS A 274 -19.16 0.90 -14.67
C HIS A 274 -17.77 0.85 -14.03
N GLU A 275 -16.89 1.80 -14.37
CA GLU A 275 -15.57 1.93 -13.74
C GLU A 275 -15.69 2.17 -12.23
N GLN A 276 -16.65 2.99 -11.81
CA GLN A 276 -16.91 3.28 -10.40
C GLN A 276 -17.36 2.02 -9.66
N GLN A 277 -18.27 1.23 -10.25
CA GLN A 277 -18.70 -0.05 -9.68
C GLN A 277 -17.54 -1.04 -9.53
N PHE A 278 -16.62 -1.09 -10.51
CA PHE A 278 -15.44 -1.93 -10.45
C PHE A 278 -14.50 -1.51 -9.31
N LEU A 279 -14.20 -0.22 -9.20
CA LEU A 279 -13.42 0.34 -8.08
C LEU A 279 -14.09 0.07 -6.73
N ASP A 280 -15.42 0.14 -6.69
CA ASP A 280 -16.21 -0.13 -5.49
C ASP A 280 -16.10 -1.60 -5.06
N ARG A 281 -16.14 -2.56 -5.99
CA ARG A 281 -15.92 -3.98 -5.69
C ARG A 281 -14.52 -4.22 -5.10
N ILE A 282 -13.49 -3.60 -5.68
CA ILE A 282 -12.12 -3.73 -5.16
C ILE A 282 -11.99 -3.07 -3.78
N ALA A 283 -12.56 -1.88 -3.59
CA ALA A 283 -12.57 -1.19 -2.31
C ALA A 283 -13.30 -2.01 -1.24
N GLU A 284 -14.38 -2.69 -1.60
CA GLU A 284 -15.13 -3.57 -0.72
C GLU A 284 -14.34 -4.84 -0.37
N ALA A 285 -13.65 -5.44 -1.34
CA ALA A 285 -12.73 -6.54 -1.08
C ALA A 285 -11.62 -6.10 -0.09
N LEU A 286 -10.97 -4.96 -0.31
CA LEU A 286 -9.95 -4.43 0.61
C LEU A 286 -10.52 -4.18 2.02
N ALA A 287 -11.72 -3.61 2.10
CA ALA A 287 -12.40 -3.36 3.36
C ALA A 287 -12.75 -4.66 4.12
N ARG A 288 -13.23 -5.67 3.39
CA ARG A 288 -13.53 -7.01 3.93
C ARG A 288 -12.27 -7.71 4.42
N LEU A 289 -11.19 -7.71 3.64
CA LEU A 289 -9.89 -8.28 4.03
C LEU A 289 -9.34 -7.59 5.28
N GLY A 290 -9.32 -6.25 5.29
CA GLY A 290 -8.82 -5.44 6.39
C GLY A 290 -9.73 -5.44 7.64
N ARG A 291 -10.96 -5.97 7.52
CA ARG A 291 -12.03 -5.86 8.54
C ARG A 291 -12.26 -4.40 8.96
N VAL A 292 -12.35 -3.53 7.96
CA VAL A 292 -12.53 -2.08 8.12
C VAL A 292 -13.68 -1.59 7.24
N LYS A 293 -14.13 -0.36 7.46
CA LYS A 293 -15.18 0.26 6.63
C LYS A 293 -14.58 1.08 5.52
N ARG A 294 -15.30 1.20 4.41
CA ARG A 294 -15.02 2.17 3.36
C ARG A 294 -15.45 3.56 3.79
N VAL A 295 -14.66 4.56 3.44
CA VAL A 295 -14.99 5.97 3.68
C VAL A 295 -14.86 6.76 2.38
N GLY A 296 -15.80 7.69 2.12
CA GLY A 296 -15.72 8.63 1.01
C GLY A 296 -14.69 9.74 1.22
N LEU A 297 -13.63 9.47 1.99
CA LEU A 297 -12.55 10.41 2.23
C LEU A 297 -11.48 10.24 1.15
N THR A 298 -10.95 11.36 0.69
CA THR A 298 -9.90 11.41 -0.35
C THR A 298 -8.60 11.95 0.23
N MET A 299 -7.53 11.91 -0.56
CA MET A 299 -6.26 12.54 -0.19
C MET A 299 -6.35 14.07 -0.06
N TYR A 300 -7.36 14.72 -0.64
CA TYR A 300 -7.62 16.16 -0.41
C TYR A 300 -8.00 16.43 1.04
N ASN A 301 -8.92 15.62 1.59
CA ASN A 301 -9.31 15.71 3.00
C ASN A 301 -8.12 15.45 3.92
N LYS A 302 -7.18 14.58 3.51
CA LYS A 302 -5.93 14.35 4.24
C LYS A 302 -5.03 15.59 4.20
N ALA A 303 -4.92 16.26 3.06
CA ALA A 303 -4.13 17.49 2.93
C ALA A 303 -4.67 18.60 3.84
N GLU A 304 -6.00 18.79 3.86
CA GLU A 304 -6.67 19.72 4.77
C GLU A 304 -6.44 19.38 6.24
N PHE A 305 -6.54 18.08 6.60
CA PHE A 305 -6.25 17.63 7.96
C PHE A 305 -4.82 17.94 8.40
N VAL A 306 -3.84 17.71 7.52
CA VAL A 306 -2.43 18.01 7.82
C VAL A 306 -2.20 19.52 7.94
N ALA A 307 -2.88 20.34 7.12
CA ALA A 307 -2.81 21.79 7.22
C ALA A 307 -3.37 22.28 8.56
N ALA A 308 -4.54 21.78 8.97
CA ALA A 308 -5.15 22.12 10.26
C ALA A 308 -4.28 21.70 11.46
N LEU A 309 -3.65 20.52 11.40
CA LEU A 309 -2.71 20.07 12.44
C LEU A 309 -1.46 20.96 12.57
N LYS A 310 -1.00 21.55 11.47
CA LYS A 310 0.15 22.47 11.49
C LYS A 310 -0.21 23.83 12.09
N GLN A 311 -1.46 24.29 11.94
CA GLN A 311 -1.94 25.54 12.52
C GLN A 311 -2.17 25.47 14.04
N GLN A 312 -2.35 24.27 14.59
CA GLN A 312 -2.55 24.05 16.04
C GLN A 312 -1.25 23.90 16.84
N LYS A 313 -0.09 23.88 16.17
CA LYS A 313 1.23 23.83 16.79
C LYS A 313 1.85 25.22 16.79
#